data_AF-A0A7C7C1Y2-F1
#
_entry.id   AF-A0A7C7C1Y2-F1
#
_cell.length_a   1.000
_cell.length_b   1.000
_cell.length_c   1.000
_cell.angle_alpha   90.00
_cell.angle_beta   90.00
_cell.angle_gamma   90.00
#
_symmetry.space_group_name_H-M   'P 1'
#
loop_
_entity.id
_entity.type
_entity.pdbx_description
1 polymer ?
#
loop_
_entity_poly.entity_id
_entity_poly.type
_entity_poly.pdbx_seq_one_letter_code
_entity_poly.pdbx_strand_id
1 'polypeptide(L)'
;MPANKYALLRYRIIDRCINNSRNPFPSKEKLRGACEEALYGSDGEHISVSTIEKDIWAMRNESELGYYAPISYHRDQRGYFYEEEGYSINEVQLNDDDLDAIRFAANTLIQFRDLPIFKQFDEAIGKIADRLSVAPDLDTTGVDRFMQFESTP
;
A
#
# COMPACT_ATOMS: atom_id res chain seq x y z
N MET A 1 -3.25 1.47 -24.92
CA MET A 1 -3.36 0.94 -23.54
C MET A 1 -2.85 2.00 -22.59
N PRO A 2 -3.48 2.26 -21.43
CA PRO A 2 -2.95 3.26 -20.53
C PRO A 2 -1.62 2.73 -19.97
N ALA A 3 -0.52 3.41 -20.29
CA ALA A 3 0.84 3.02 -19.93
C ALA A 3 1.08 2.92 -18.41
N ASN A 4 0.11 3.36 -17.60
CA ASN A 4 0.30 3.68 -16.18
C ASN A 4 -0.04 2.53 -15.20
N LYS A 5 -0.81 1.51 -15.61
CA LYS A 5 -1.30 0.49 -14.65
C LYS A 5 -0.19 -0.37 -14.05
N TYR A 6 0.82 -0.72 -14.84
CA TYR A 6 1.96 -1.50 -14.36
C TYR A 6 3.02 -0.65 -13.64
N ALA A 7 3.08 0.66 -13.91
CA ALA A 7 4.07 1.54 -13.29
C ALA A 7 3.88 1.62 -11.77
N LEU A 8 2.66 1.88 -11.30
CA LEU A 8 2.36 1.92 -9.86
C LEU A 8 2.68 0.61 -9.13
N LEU A 9 2.46 -0.54 -9.79
CA LEU A 9 2.84 -1.84 -9.23
C LEU A 9 4.36 -1.98 -9.14
N ARG A 10 5.10 -1.57 -10.18
CA ARG A 10 6.57 -1.56 -10.13
C ARG A 10 7.09 -0.65 -9.04
N TYR A 11 6.49 0.53 -8.81
CA TYR A 11 6.91 1.42 -7.72
C TYR A 11 6.79 0.74 -6.36
N ARG A 12 5.68 0.03 -6.11
CA ARG A 12 5.49 -0.75 -4.86
C ARG A 12 6.47 -1.90 -4.72
N ILE A 13 6.85 -2.53 -5.82
CA ILE A 13 7.86 -3.60 -5.82
C ILE A 13 9.25 -3.02 -5.54
N ILE A 14 9.60 -1.89 -6.17
CA ILE A 14 10.85 -1.18 -5.96
C ILE A 14 10.97 -0.73 -4.50
N ASP A 15 9.93 -0.08 -3.96
CA ASP A 15 9.85 0.34 -2.56
C ASP A 15 10.11 -0.82 -1.59
N ARG A 16 9.41 -1.95 -1.77
CA ARG A 16 9.63 -3.16 -0.97
C ARG A 16 11.06 -3.68 -1.06
N CYS A 17 11.65 -3.65 -2.25
CA CYS A 17 13.02 -4.15 -2.46
C CYS A 17 14.04 -3.24 -1.76
N ILE A 18 13.86 -1.92 -1.84
CA ILE A 18 14.75 -0.95 -1.20
C ILE A 18 14.65 -1.04 0.33
N ASN A 19 13.44 -1.26 0.87
CA ASN A 19 13.19 -1.45 2.30
C ASN A 19 13.52 -2.86 2.84
N ASN A 20 14.09 -3.76 2.01
CA ASN A 20 14.41 -5.11 2.46
C ASN A 20 15.72 -5.16 3.26
N SER A 21 15.60 -5.21 4.59
CA SER A 21 16.76 -5.30 5.50
C SER A 21 17.64 -6.54 5.30
N ARG A 22 17.13 -7.63 4.71
CA ARG A 22 17.93 -8.84 4.42
C ARG A 22 18.79 -8.72 3.16
N ASN A 23 18.39 -7.87 2.22
CA ASN A 23 19.14 -7.58 1.00
C ASN A 23 19.16 -6.06 0.78
N PRO A 24 19.94 -5.34 1.60
CA PRO A 24 20.06 -3.91 1.43
C PRO A 24 20.76 -3.59 0.10
N PHE A 25 20.51 -2.40 -0.44
CA PHE A 25 21.12 -1.93 -1.68
C PHE A 25 20.84 -2.81 -2.93
N PRO A 26 19.57 -3.10 -3.29
CA PRO A 26 19.29 -3.80 -4.54
C PRO A 26 19.87 -3.05 -5.76
N SER A 27 20.54 -3.78 -6.65
CA SER A 27 20.97 -3.24 -7.95
C SER A 27 19.78 -3.02 -8.88
N LYS A 28 19.96 -2.25 -9.95
CA LYS A 28 18.92 -2.05 -10.97
C LYS A 28 18.48 -3.36 -11.64
N GLU A 29 19.40 -4.31 -11.83
CA GLU A 29 19.11 -5.64 -12.36
C GLU A 29 18.26 -6.45 -11.37
N LYS A 30 18.55 -6.34 -10.06
CA LYS A 30 17.77 -6.99 -9.01
C LYS A 30 16.34 -6.44 -8.96
N LEU A 31 16.20 -5.11 -9.03
CA LEU A 31 14.89 -4.44 -9.10
C LEU A 31 14.12 -4.86 -10.35
N ARG A 32 14.79 -4.92 -11.51
CA ARG A 32 14.21 -5.39 -12.76
C ARG A 32 13.67 -6.82 -12.64
N GLY A 33 14.51 -7.75 -12.16
CA GLY A 33 14.11 -9.14 -11.97
C GLY A 33 12.96 -9.31 -10.98
N ALA A 34 12.95 -8.54 -9.88
CA ALA A 34 11.84 -8.56 -8.93
C ALA A 34 10.52 -8.08 -9.56
N CYS A 35 10.57 -7.06 -10.42
CA CYS A 35 9.40 -6.60 -11.16
C CYS A 35 8.94 -7.62 -12.22
N GLU A 36 9.86 -8.25 -12.93
CA GLU A 36 9.57 -9.27 -13.94
C GLU A 36 8.91 -10.51 -13.35
N GLU A 37 9.47 -11.01 -12.25
CA GLU A 37 8.94 -12.16 -11.54
C GLU A 37 7.54 -11.85 -10.99
N ALA A 38 7.36 -10.71 -10.33
CA ALA A 38 6.09 -10.37 -9.70
C ALA A 38 4.96 -10.03 -10.69
N LEU A 39 5.28 -9.49 -11.87
CA LEU A 39 4.29 -9.07 -12.86
C LEU A 39 4.04 -10.09 -13.97
N TYR A 40 5.05 -10.87 -14.31
CA TYR A 40 5.03 -11.76 -15.48
C TYR A 40 5.49 -13.20 -15.17
N GLY A 41 6.07 -13.47 -13.99
CA GLY A 41 6.65 -14.78 -13.67
C GLY A 41 7.82 -15.16 -14.59
N SER A 42 8.59 -14.16 -15.04
CA SER A 42 9.70 -14.31 -15.97
C SER A 42 10.98 -13.65 -15.44
N ASP A 43 12.13 -13.94 -16.03
CA ASP A 43 13.44 -13.42 -15.60
C ASP A 43 14.03 -12.33 -16.52
N GLY A 44 13.19 -11.57 -17.24
CA GLY A 44 13.68 -10.36 -17.94
C GLY A 44 13.24 -10.12 -19.38
N GLU A 45 12.07 -10.60 -19.80
CA GLU A 45 11.59 -10.46 -21.17
C GLU A 45 10.79 -9.18 -21.44
N HIS A 46 10.18 -8.56 -20.42
CA HIS A 46 9.16 -7.53 -20.59
C HIS A 46 9.58 -6.14 -20.10
N ILE A 47 10.51 -6.08 -19.15
CA ILE A 47 10.96 -4.90 -18.42
C ILE A 47 12.44 -4.69 -18.70
N SER A 48 12.72 -3.54 -19.31
CA SER A 48 14.09 -3.10 -19.57
C SER A 48 14.72 -2.45 -18.33
N VAL A 49 16.05 -2.41 -18.29
CA VAL A 49 16.78 -1.63 -17.27
C VAL A 49 16.40 -0.14 -17.32
N SER A 50 16.23 0.42 -18.53
CA SER A 50 15.81 1.82 -18.70
C SER A 50 14.42 2.09 -18.11
N THR A 51 13.53 1.09 -18.11
CA THR A 51 12.23 1.20 -17.45
C THR A 51 12.39 1.41 -15.94
N ILE A 52 13.25 0.62 -15.29
CA ILE A 52 13.53 0.77 -13.86
C ILE A 52 14.19 2.12 -13.55
N GLU A 53 15.10 2.59 -14.40
CA GLU A 53 15.73 3.91 -14.23
C GLU A 53 14.69 5.05 -14.32
N LYS A 54 13.75 4.97 -15.27
CA LYS A 54 12.62 5.92 -15.38
C LYS A 54 11.67 5.83 -14.20
N ASP A 55 11.37 4.63 -13.72
CA ASP A 55 10.51 4.43 -12.56
C ASP A 55 11.13 5.05 -11.30
N ILE A 56 12.43 4.84 -11.05
CA ILE A 56 13.14 5.48 -9.93
C ILE A 56 13.16 7.00 -10.08
N TRP A 57 13.36 7.51 -11.30
CA TRP A 57 13.29 8.95 -11.56
C TRP A 57 11.90 9.51 -11.27
N ALA A 58 10.84 8.81 -11.69
CA ALA A 58 9.46 9.19 -11.45
C ALA A 58 9.15 9.22 -9.94
N MET A 59 9.51 8.16 -9.20
CA MET A 59 9.33 8.08 -7.75
C MET A 59 10.00 9.24 -7.00
N ARG A 60 11.14 9.74 -7.51
CA ARG A 60 11.87 10.88 -6.93
C ARG A 60 11.29 12.25 -7.30
N ASN A 61 10.84 12.43 -8.55
CA ASN A 61 10.69 13.76 -9.14
C ASN A 61 9.30 14.08 -9.68
N GLU A 62 8.44 13.10 -10.00
CA GLU A 62 7.13 13.38 -10.59
C GLU A 62 6.17 13.93 -9.54
N SER A 63 5.82 15.22 -9.68
CA SER A 63 4.89 15.91 -8.78
C SER A 63 3.51 15.29 -8.74
N GLU A 64 3.03 14.75 -9.87
CA GLU A 64 1.72 14.09 -9.97
C GLU A 64 1.64 12.80 -9.14
N LEU A 65 2.79 12.16 -8.85
CA LEU A 65 2.83 10.99 -7.96
C LEU A 65 2.87 11.39 -6.48
N GLY A 66 3.43 12.56 -6.16
CA GLY A 66 3.52 13.10 -4.81
C GLY A 66 4.45 12.35 -3.85
N TYR A 67 5.18 11.33 -4.31
CA TYR A 67 6.03 10.52 -3.43
C TYR A 67 7.27 11.26 -2.93
N TYR A 68 7.94 11.99 -3.83
CA TYR A 68 9.23 12.65 -3.56
C TYR A 68 10.21 11.73 -2.83
N ALA A 69 10.28 10.48 -3.29
CA ALA A 69 10.94 9.42 -2.56
C ALA A 69 12.45 9.70 -2.43
N PRO A 70 13.03 9.67 -1.20
CA PRO A 70 14.44 9.99 -0.94
C PRO A 70 15.36 8.82 -1.33
N ILE A 71 15.20 8.30 -2.55
CA ILE A 71 16.00 7.18 -3.06
C ILE A 71 17.36 7.72 -3.45
N SER A 72 18.44 7.05 -3.05
CA SER A 72 19.82 7.37 -3.44
C SER A 72 20.57 6.12 -3.90
N TYR A 73 21.72 6.30 -4.55
CA TYR A 73 22.53 5.19 -5.06
C TYR A 73 23.85 5.11 -4.31
N HIS A 74 24.09 4.00 -3.63
CA HIS A 74 25.33 3.75 -2.92
C HIS A 74 26.36 3.17 -3.89
N ARG A 75 27.43 3.92 -4.16
CA ARG A 75 28.45 3.53 -5.16
C ARG A 75 29.19 2.25 -4.80
N ASP A 76 29.63 2.10 -3.55
CA ASP A 76 30.42 0.94 -3.14
C ASP A 76 29.58 -0.35 -3.08
N GLN A 77 28.34 -0.27 -2.57
CA GLN A 77 27.38 -1.38 -2.56
C GLN A 77 26.72 -1.62 -3.93
N ARG A 78 26.90 -0.68 -4.87
CA ARG A 78 26.37 -0.71 -6.23
C ARG A 78 24.84 -0.88 -6.31
N GLY A 79 24.10 -0.27 -5.38
CA GLY A 79 22.64 -0.42 -5.31
C GLY A 79 21.92 0.76 -4.68
N TYR A 80 20.58 0.69 -4.67
CA TYR A 80 19.70 1.78 -4.24
C TYR A 80 19.25 1.64 -2.78
N PHE A 81 19.10 2.76 -2.07
CA PHE A 81 18.63 2.81 -0.69
C PHE A 81 17.75 4.06 -0.48
N TYR A 82 16.96 4.08 0.60
CA TYR A 82 16.31 5.32 1.07
C TYR A 82 17.25 6.07 2.00
N GLU A 83 17.41 7.38 1.79
CA GLU A 83 18.20 8.25 2.66
C GLU A 83 17.51 8.51 4.00
N GLU A 84 16.18 8.45 4.02
CA GLU A 84 15.36 8.58 5.22
C GLU A 84 14.98 7.20 5.75
N GLU A 85 15.35 6.91 6.99
CA GLU A 85 14.99 5.66 7.65
C GLU A 85 13.48 5.61 7.92
N GLY A 86 12.87 4.47 7.62
CA GLY A 86 11.42 4.27 7.78
C GLY A 86 10.58 4.71 6.57
N TYR A 87 11.13 5.49 5.63
CA TYR A 87 10.38 5.92 4.46
C TYR A 87 9.85 4.73 3.65
N SER A 88 8.56 4.77 3.30
CA SER A 88 7.99 3.91 2.27
C SER A 88 6.90 4.65 1.51
N ILE A 89 6.80 4.42 0.19
CA ILE A 89 5.68 4.96 -0.59
C ILE A 89 4.32 4.34 -0.17
N ASN A 90 4.37 3.23 0.58
CA ASN A 90 3.20 2.53 1.10
C ASN A 90 2.84 2.94 2.53
N GLU A 91 3.68 3.75 3.20
CA GLU A 91 3.25 4.42 4.41
C GLU A 91 2.19 5.43 4.02
N VAL A 92 0.94 4.95 4.02
CA VAL A 92 -0.21 5.83 4.00
C VAL A 92 -0.13 6.59 5.32
N GLN A 93 0.32 7.84 5.26
CA GLN A 93 0.09 8.81 6.32
C GLN A 93 -1.40 9.12 6.31
N LEU A 94 -2.22 8.17 6.81
CA LEU A 94 -3.59 8.46 7.16
C LEU A 94 -3.49 9.42 8.34
N ASN A 95 -3.93 10.66 8.14
CA ASN A 95 -4.18 11.53 9.28
C ASN A 95 -5.38 10.98 10.08
N ASP A 96 -5.57 11.51 11.29
CA ASP A 96 -6.64 11.03 12.17
C ASP A 96 -8.04 11.17 11.52
N ASP A 97 -8.25 12.21 10.69
CA ASP A 97 -9.50 12.43 9.97
C ASP A 97 -9.77 11.34 8.91
N ASP A 98 -8.73 10.92 8.17
CA ASP A 98 -8.80 9.85 7.19
C ASP A 98 -9.06 8.49 7.87
N LEU A 99 -8.43 8.25 9.02
CA LEU A 99 -8.69 7.05 9.84
C LEU A 99 -10.14 7.02 10.33
N ASP A 100 -10.65 8.15 10.80
CA ASP A 100 -12.01 8.26 11.30
C ASP A 100 -13.04 8.13 10.17
N ALA A 101 -12.76 8.68 8.98
CA ALA A 101 -13.60 8.47 7.80
C ALA A 101 -13.64 6.98 7.37
N ILE A 102 -12.49 6.29 7.39
CA ILE A 102 -12.41 4.86 7.09
C ILE A 102 -13.16 4.05 8.15
N ARG A 103 -12.99 4.36 9.43
CA ARG A 103 -13.74 3.74 10.54
C ARG A 103 -15.24 3.90 10.36
N PHE A 104 -15.70 5.11 10.05
CA PHE A 104 -17.10 5.41 9.82
C PHE A 104 -17.67 4.61 8.63
N ALA A 105 -16.95 4.59 7.50
CA ALA A 105 -17.36 3.85 6.31
C ALA A 105 -17.41 2.33 6.58
N ALA A 106 -16.39 1.77 7.24
CA ALA A 106 -16.35 0.35 7.61
C ALA A 106 -17.50 -0.03 8.55
N ASN A 107 -17.74 0.76 9.60
CA ASN A 107 -18.83 0.53 10.55
C ASN A 107 -20.20 0.61 9.88
N THR A 108 -20.37 1.52 8.92
CA THR A 108 -21.60 1.64 8.11
C THR A 108 -21.81 0.37 7.28
N LEU A 109 -20.77 -0.13 6.62
CA LEU A 109 -20.85 -1.38 5.85
C LEU A 109 -21.16 -2.60 6.72
N ILE A 110 -20.60 -2.67 7.93
CA ILE A 110 -20.89 -3.73 8.91
C ILE A 110 -22.36 -3.69 9.35
N GLN A 111 -22.94 -2.50 9.59
CA GLN A 111 -24.36 -2.37 9.94
C GLN A 111 -25.29 -2.92 8.86
N PHE A 112 -24.90 -2.85 7.60
CA PHE A 112 -25.68 -3.35 6.48
C PHE A 112 -25.37 -4.80 6.08
N ARG A 113 -24.43 -5.46 6.77
CA ARG A 113 -23.98 -6.82 6.45
C ARG A 113 -25.12 -7.85 6.39
N ASP A 114 -26.12 -7.70 7.25
CA ASP A 114 -27.24 -8.63 7.33
C ASP A 114 -28.37 -8.33 6.33
N LEU A 115 -28.27 -7.23 5.57
CA LEU A 115 -29.22 -6.94 4.51
C LEU A 115 -28.99 -7.88 3.30
N PRO A 116 -30.06 -8.43 2.70
CA PRO A 116 -29.95 -9.41 1.61
C PRO A 116 -29.12 -8.94 0.41
N ILE A 117 -29.08 -7.63 0.15
CA ILE A 117 -28.32 -7.02 -0.96
C ILE A 117 -26.81 -7.00 -0.72
N PHE A 118 -26.35 -7.08 0.55
CA PHE A 118 -24.93 -7.01 0.92
C PHE A 118 -24.28 -8.37 1.19
N LYS A 119 -25.05 -9.47 1.22
CA LYS A 119 -24.50 -10.83 1.39
C LYS A 119 -23.45 -11.23 0.35
N GLN A 120 -23.48 -10.63 -0.84
CA GLN A 120 -22.46 -10.87 -1.88
C GLN A 120 -21.10 -10.21 -1.59
N PHE A 121 -21.02 -9.28 -0.63
CA PHE A 121 -19.81 -8.54 -0.26
C PHE A 121 -19.25 -8.94 1.11
N ASP A 122 -19.86 -9.92 1.77
CA ASP A 122 -19.59 -10.32 3.14
C ASP A 122 -18.11 -10.67 3.39
N GLU A 123 -17.49 -11.36 2.43
CA GLU A 123 -16.08 -11.74 2.48
C GLU A 123 -15.12 -10.53 2.36
N ALA A 124 -15.48 -9.51 1.59
CA ALA A 124 -14.69 -8.30 1.44
C ALA A 124 -14.80 -7.40 2.69
N ILE A 125 -16.01 -7.31 3.25
CA ILE A 125 -16.26 -6.58 4.51
C ILE A 125 -15.49 -7.23 5.66
N GLY A 126 -15.49 -8.57 5.75
CA GLY A 126 -14.72 -9.31 6.76
C GLY A 126 -13.21 -9.00 6.72
N LYS A 127 -12.61 -9.03 5.51
CA LYS A 127 -11.18 -8.72 5.34
C LYS A 127 -10.82 -7.29 5.76
N ILE A 128 -11.74 -6.33 5.59
CA ILE A 128 -11.53 -4.95 6.03
C ILE A 128 -11.61 -4.86 7.56
N ALA A 129 -12.62 -5.49 8.17
CA ALA A 129 -12.79 -5.51 9.63
C ALA A 129 -11.61 -6.16 10.35
N ASP A 130 -11.10 -7.28 9.84
CA ASP A 130 -9.93 -7.99 10.39
C ASP A 130 -8.64 -7.16 10.31
N ARG A 131 -8.50 -6.33 9.27
CA ARG A 131 -7.36 -5.41 9.16
C ARG A 131 -7.48 -4.23 10.11
N LEU A 132 -8.70 -3.76 10.35
CA LEU A 132 -8.97 -2.64 11.23
C LEU A 132 -8.72 -3.03 12.70
N SER A 133 -9.15 -4.22 13.11
CA SER A 133 -9.01 -4.73 14.49
C SER A 133 -7.57 -5.03 14.94
N VAL A 134 -6.63 -5.17 14.01
CA VAL A 134 -5.21 -5.47 14.28
C VAL A 134 -4.38 -4.18 14.50
N ALA A 135 -4.97 -2.99 14.35
CA ALA A 135 -4.28 -1.74 14.69
C ALA A 135 -4.16 -1.57 16.23
N PRO A 136 -3.02 -1.12 16.78
CA PRO A 136 -2.66 -1.38 18.18
C PRO A 136 -3.46 -0.61 19.26
N ASP A 137 -4.27 0.40 18.88
CA ASP A 137 -4.95 1.31 19.83
C ASP A 137 -6.49 1.25 19.74
N LEU A 138 -7.06 0.05 19.63
CA LEU A 138 -8.50 -0.16 19.62
C LEU A 138 -9.04 -0.58 20.99
N ASP A 139 -9.35 0.40 21.82
CA ASP A 139 -10.29 0.21 22.93
C ASP A 139 -11.72 0.12 22.37
N THR A 140 -12.21 -1.11 22.19
CA THR A 140 -13.56 -1.38 21.68
C THR A 140 -14.66 -1.21 22.74
N THR A 141 -14.37 -0.71 23.94
CA THR A 141 -15.37 -0.52 25.01
C THR A 141 -16.43 0.55 24.71
N GLY A 142 -16.28 1.33 23.64
CA GLY A 142 -17.26 2.32 23.19
C GLY A 142 -18.44 1.76 22.39
N VAL A 143 -18.34 0.53 21.86
CA VAL A 143 -19.29 0.01 20.84
C VAL A 143 -20.63 -0.44 21.45
N ASP A 144 -20.68 -0.80 22.73
CA ASP A 144 -21.93 -1.24 23.38
C ASP A 144 -22.85 -0.10 23.83
N ARG A 145 -22.39 1.16 23.81
CA ARG A 145 -23.14 2.29 24.41
C ARG A 145 -24.21 2.94 23.53
N PHE A 146 -24.30 2.58 22.25
CA PHE A 146 -25.25 3.21 21.32
C PHE A 146 -26.47 2.34 20.95
N MET A 147 -26.66 1.18 21.58
CA MET A 147 -27.89 0.40 21.48
C MET A 147 -28.93 0.85 22.52
N GLN A 148 -29.54 2.01 22.30
CA GLN A 148 -30.84 2.31 22.90
C GLN A 148 -31.73 2.96 21.84
N PHE A 149 -32.35 2.11 21.02
CA PHE A 149 -33.45 2.54 20.16
C PHE A 149 -34.63 2.88 21.06
N GLU A 150 -35.05 4.14 21.07
CA GLU A 150 -36.34 4.54 21.62
C GLU A 150 -37.43 3.71 20.94
N SER A 151 -38.08 2.85 21.71
CA SER A 151 -39.33 2.22 21.29
C SER A 151 -40.39 3.31 21.32
N THR A 152 -40.76 3.84 20.16
CA THR A 152 -41.91 4.76 20.03
C THR A 152 -43.19 3.92 19.92
N PRO A 153 -44.32 4.43 20.46
CA PRO A 153 -45.49 3.62 20.84
C PRO A 153 -46.37 3.15 19.68
#